data_AF-A0A356KMW7-F1
#
_entry.id   AF-A0A356KMW7-F1
#
_cell.length_a   1.000
_cell.length_b   1.000
_cell.length_c   1.000
_cell.angle_alpha   90.00
_cell.angle_beta   90.00
_cell.angle_gamma   90.00
#
_symmetry.space_group_name_H-M   'P 1'
#
loop_
_entity.id
_entity.type
_entity.pdbx_description
1 polymer ?
#
loop_
_entity_poly.entity_id
_entity_poly.type
_entity_poly.pdbx_seq_one_letter_code
_entity_poly.pdbx_strand_id
1 'polypeptide(L)'
;MRITFYGVRGSFPVAHTKVSKVGGNTSCVALRAEGAPTLIFDGGTGLRQCGRELMNEGFGDGQGQAAILFSHTHWDHIQGFMYFEPFYRAGN
;
A
#
# COMPACT_ATOMS: atom_id res chain seq x y z
N MET A 1 13.54 -10.50 -5.00
CA MET A 1 12.99 -9.13 -5.09
C MET A 1 11.65 -9.19 -5.82
N ARG A 2 10.60 -8.53 -5.30
CA ARG A 2 9.25 -8.50 -5.88
C ARG A 2 8.69 -7.07 -5.79
N ILE A 3 8.12 -6.57 -6.89
CA ILE A 3 7.40 -5.30 -6.93
C ILE A 3 5.91 -5.58 -7.13
N THR A 4 5.05 -4.91 -6.39
CA THR A 4 3.58 -5.06 -6.50
C THR A 4 2.93 -3.70 -6.62
N PHE A 5 2.11 -3.53 -7.66
CA PHE A 5 1.36 -2.31 -7.91
C PHE A 5 -0.04 -2.46 -7.29
N TYR A 6 -0.24 -1.88 -6.11
CA TYR A 6 -1.53 -1.89 -5.41
C TYR A 6 -2.50 -0.85 -5.95
N GLY A 7 -1.98 0.21 -6.57
CA GLY A 7 -2.76 1.19 -7.31
C GLY A 7 -1.97 1.85 -8.42
N VAL A 8 -2.65 2.04 -9.55
CA VAL A 8 -2.10 2.57 -10.81
C VAL A 8 -2.99 3.66 -11.41
N ARG A 9 -3.97 4.15 -10.65
CA ARG A 9 -4.77 5.33 -11.00
C ARG A 9 -4.10 6.61 -10.51
N GLY A 10 -4.39 7.71 -11.19
CA GLY A 10 -4.05 9.05 -10.73
C GLY A 10 -5.05 9.54 -9.69
N SER A 11 -5.55 10.76 -9.88
CA SER A 11 -6.25 11.56 -8.85
C SER A 11 -7.46 10.93 -8.17
N PHE A 12 -8.16 9.97 -8.81
CA PHE A 12 -9.37 9.39 -8.24
C PHE A 12 -9.42 7.87 -8.44
N PRO A 13 -9.92 7.10 -7.46
CA PRO A 13 -10.16 5.68 -7.63
C PRO A 13 -11.34 5.44 -8.58
N VAL A 14 -11.30 4.34 -9.32
CA VAL A 14 -12.35 3.98 -10.30
C VAL A 14 -12.79 2.54 -10.09
N ALA A 15 -14.03 2.35 -9.63
CA ALA A 15 -14.65 1.04 -9.49
C ALA A 15 -15.60 0.77 -10.65
N HIS A 16 -15.06 0.34 -11.80
CA HIS A 16 -15.86 0.05 -13.00
C HIS A 16 -15.44 -1.26 -13.66
N THR A 17 -16.40 -2.07 -14.11
CA THR A 17 -16.18 -3.40 -14.70
C THR A 17 -15.24 -3.38 -15.91
N LYS A 18 -15.39 -2.37 -16.79
CA LYS A 18 -14.49 -2.12 -17.93
C LYS A 18 -13.00 -1.98 -17.58
N VAL A 19 -12.68 -1.65 -16.33
CA VAL A 19 -11.29 -1.41 -15.91
C VAL A 19 -10.81 -2.37 -14.82
N SER A 20 -11.55 -3.44 -14.56
CA SER A 20 -11.24 -4.42 -13.51
C SER A 20 -9.86 -5.10 -13.69
N LYS A 21 -9.45 -5.34 -14.95
CA LYS A 21 -8.17 -5.99 -15.28
C LYS A 21 -6.93 -5.23 -14.81
N VAL A 22 -7.03 -3.91 -14.66
CA VAL A 22 -5.91 -3.04 -14.28
C VAL A 22 -6.11 -2.40 -12.89
N GLY A 23 -7.21 -2.72 -12.20
CA GLY A 23 -7.50 -2.21 -10.86
C GLY A 23 -8.08 -0.79 -10.83
N GLY A 24 -8.57 -0.42 -9.64
CA GLY A 24 -9.29 0.83 -9.40
C GLY A 24 -8.60 1.78 -8.42
N ASN A 25 -7.46 1.40 -7.85
CA ASN A 25 -6.83 2.13 -6.75
C ASN A 25 -5.88 3.24 -7.23
N THR A 26 -5.78 4.33 -6.46
CA THR A 26 -4.79 5.40 -6.67
C THR A 26 -3.39 5.01 -6.19
N SER A 27 -2.37 5.77 -6.58
CA SER A 27 -0.93 5.46 -6.44
C SER A 27 -0.56 4.73 -5.14
N CYS A 28 -0.05 3.51 -5.29
CA CYS A 28 0.58 2.75 -4.22
C CYS A 28 1.39 1.60 -4.81
N VAL A 29 2.70 1.56 -4.56
CA VAL A 29 3.60 0.49 -5.03
C VAL A 29 4.39 -0.03 -3.85
N ALA A 30 4.51 -1.35 -3.71
CA ALA A 30 5.39 -1.95 -2.71
C ALA A 30 6.53 -2.73 -3.36
N LEU A 31 7.74 -2.57 -2.81
CA LEU A 31 8.92 -3.37 -3.11
C LEU A 31 9.26 -4.23 -1.89
N ARG A 32 9.34 -5.54 -2.13
CA ARG A 32 9.76 -6.55 -1.15
C ARG A 32 11.08 -7.17 -1.59
N ALA A 33 12.06 -7.20 -0.71
CA ALA A 33 13.33 -7.87 -0.91
C ALA A 33 13.66 -8.73 0.31
N GLU A 34 14.34 -9.85 0.10
CA GLU A 34 14.70 -10.75 1.18
C GLU A 34 15.69 -10.07 2.13
N GLY A 35 15.44 -10.18 3.44
CA GLY A 35 16.28 -9.55 4.47
C GLY A 35 16.20 -8.03 4.55
N ALA A 36 15.27 -7.38 3.83
CA ALA A 36 15.09 -5.93 3.87
C ALA A 36 13.66 -5.54 4.27
N PRO A 37 13.47 -4.37 4.92
CA PRO A 37 12.14 -3.82 5.16
C PRO A 37 11.35 -3.62 3.87
N THR A 38 10.02 -3.70 3.95
CA THR A 38 9.16 -3.40 2.81
C THR A 38 9.23 -1.91 2.50
N LEU A 39 9.51 -1.55 1.25
CA LEU A 39 9.41 -0.15 0.81
C LEU A 39 8.05 0.06 0.16
N ILE A 40 7.31 1.06 0.60
CA ILE A 40 6.01 1.45 0.05
C ILE A 40 6.16 2.86 -0.53
N PHE A 41 5.85 3.03 -1.80
CA PHE A 41 5.87 4.30 -2.50
C PHE A 41 4.44 4.80 -2.66
N ASP A 42 4.17 5.96 -2.08
CA ASP A 42 2.85 6.57 -1.89
C ASP A 42 1.83 5.69 -1.14
N GLY A 43 0.86 6.39 -0.55
CA GLY A 43 -0.20 5.85 0.29
C GLY A 43 -1.59 6.19 -0.22
N GLY A 44 -1.83 6.07 -1.52
CA GLY A 44 -3.16 6.23 -2.12
C GLY A 44 -4.15 5.14 -1.69
N THR A 45 -5.30 5.01 -2.35
CA THR A 45 -6.31 4.00 -1.94
C THR A 45 -5.80 2.56 -2.02
N GLY A 46 -4.74 2.30 -2.81
CA GLY A 46 -4.08 1.00 -2.88
C GLY A 46 -3.41 0.58 -1.56
N LEU A 47 -3.06 1.55 -0.70
CA LEU A 47 -2.38 1.28 0.57
C LEU A 47 -3.21 0.37 1.48
N ARG A 48 -4.55 0.48 1.41
CA ARG A 48 -5.45 -0.40 2.17
C ARG A 48 -5.27 -1.87 1.82
N GLN A 49 -5.17 -2.21 0.52
CA GLN A 49 -4.92 -3.59 0.11
C GLN A 49 -3.50 -4.03 0.45
N CYS A 50 -2.51 -3.14 0.28
CA CYS A 50 -1.13 -3.39 0.69
C CYS A 50 -1.05 -3.78 2.18
N GLY A 51 -1.66 -2.98 3.06
CA GLY A 51 -1.70 -3.24 4.50
C GLY A 51 -2.33 -4.58 4.84
N ARG A 52 -3.49 -4.91 4.24
CA ARG A 52 -4.16 -6.19 4.46
C ARG A 52 -3.30 -7.40 4.07
N GLU A 53 -2.54 -7.31 2.98
CA GLU A 53 -1.62 -8.36 2.59
C GLU A 53 -0.46 -8.49 3.57
N LEU A 54 0.13 -7.36 4.00
CA LEU A 54 1.20 -7.35 5.01
C LEU A 54 0.74 -7.95 6.34
N MET A 55 -0.50 -7.71 6.76
CA MET A 55 -1.06 -8.30 7.98
C MET A 55 -1.20 -9.83 7.93
N ASN A 56 -1.22 -10.45 6.73
CA ASN A 56 -1.16 -11.91 6.58
C ASN A 56 0.30 -12.44 6.60
N GLU A 57 1.27 -11.55 6.73
CA GLU A 57 2.71 -11.82 6.86
C GLU A 57 3.15 -11.43 8.28
N GLY A 58 4.44 -11.13 8.49
CA GLY A 58 4.99 -10.79 9.82
C GLY A 58 4.37 -9.56 10.50
N PHE A 59 3.69 -8.68 9.77
CA PHE A 59 2.98 -7.55 10.39
C PHE A 59 1.78 -8.02 11.22
N GLY A 60 1.18 -9.18 10.89
CA GLY A 60 0.11 -9.79 11.67
C GLY A 60 0.54 -10.12 13.09
N ASP A 61 1.82 -10.42 13.29
CA ASP A 61 2.42 -10.78 14.58
C ASP A 61 3.11 -9.60 15.27
N GLY A 62 3.05 -8.39 14.71
CA GLY A 62 3.74 -7.22 15.26
C GLY A 62 5.25 -7.26 15.06
N GLN A 63 5.72 -7.93 14.01
CA GLN A 63 7.15 -8.09 13.66
C GLN A 63 7.48 -7.45 12.30
N GLY A 64 6.56 -6.68 11.75
CA GLY A 64 6.71 -6.05 10.44
C GLY A 64 7.64 -4.85 10.48
N GLN A 65 8.34 -4.60 9.38
CA GLN A 65 9.08 -3.36 9.16
C GLN A 65 8.82 -2.84 7.75
N ALA A 66 8.38 -1.59 7.66
CA ALA A 66 8.20 -0.90 6.39
C ALA A 66 8.62 0.56 6.46
N ALA A 67 9.01 1.11 5.32
CA ALA A 67 9.16 2.54 5.11
C ALA A 67 8.17 2.99 4.04
N ILE A 68 7.39 4.03 4.34
CA ILE A 68 6.49 4.67 3.37
C ILE A 68 7.17 5.95 2.88
N LEU A 69 7.41 6.03 1.57
CA LEU A 69 8.00 7.18 0.90
C LEU A 69 6.91 7.87 0.08
N PHE A 70 6.55 9.09 0.46
CA PHE A 70 5.61 9.91 -0.29
C PHE A 70 6.37 10.75 -1.33
N SER A 71 5.92 10.67 -2.58
CA SER A 71 6.44 11.53 -3.64
C SER A 71 6.02 12.99 -3.43
N HIS A 72 4.79 13.21 -3.00
CA HIS A 72 4.19 14.51 -2.64
C HIS A 72 2.89 14.28 -1.85
N THR A 73 2.23 15.36 -1.43
CA THR A 73 1.10 15.31 -0.49
C THR A 73 -0.26 15.62 -1.12
N HIS A 74 -0.43 15.36 -2.42
CA HIS A 74 -1.78 15.35 -2.99
C HIS A 74 -2.60 14.19 -2.41
N TRP A 75 -3.90 14.41 -2.31
CA TRP A 75 -4.82 13.51 -1.60
C TRP A 75 -4.76 12.07 -2.11
N ASP A 76 -4.64 11.88 -3.42
CA ASP A 76 -4.56 10.57 -4.07
C ASP A 76 -3.28 9.78 -3.75
N HIS A 77 -2.28 10.42 -3.13
CA HIS A 77 -1.04 9.82 -2.66
C HIS A 77 -1.01 9.60 -1.13
N ILE A 78 -2.00 10.09 -0.37
CA ILE A 78 -1.99 10.00 1.11
C ILE A 78 -3.30 9.47 1.72
N GLN A 79 -4.39 9.43 0.96
CA GLN A 79 -5.73 9.13 1.48
C GLN A 79 -5.89 7.72 2.07
N GLY A 80 -5.02 6.78 1.71
CA GLY A 80 -5.02 5.43 2.28
C GLY A 80 -4.42 5.35 3.68
N PHE A 81 -3.75 6.41 4.16
CA PHE A 81 -2.98 6.40 5.41
C PHE A 81 -3.82 5.99 6.63
N MET A 82 -5.04 6.54 6.74
CA MET A 82 -5.96 6.22 7.85
C MET A 82 -6.52 4.79 7.81
N TYR A 83 -6.29 4.05 6.72
CA TYR A 83 -6.80 2.69 6.51
C TYR A 83 -5.67 1.67 6.39
N PHE A 84 -4.45 2.04 6.76
CA PHE A 84 -3.31 1.12 6.79
C PHE A 84 -3.30 0.35 8.11
N GLU A 85 -3.94 -0.82 8.09
CA GLU A 85 -4.09 -1.72 9.25
C GLU A 85 -2.79 -1.95 10.07
N PRO A 86 -1.60 -2.08 9.45
CA PRO A 86 -0.35 -2.24 10.19
C PRO A 86 -0.05 -1.18 11.25
N PHE A 87 -0.51 0.07 11.10
CA PHE A 87 -0.32 1.13 12.11
C PHE A 87 -0.98 0.83 13.45
N TYR A 88 -2.00 -0.02 13.45
CA TYR A 88 -2.81 -0.31 14.64
C TYR A 88 -2.40 -1.62 15.32
N ARG A 89 -1.31 -2.26 14.87
CA ARG A 89 -0.75 -3.46 15.49
C ARG A 89 0.53 -3.10 16.23
N ALA A 90 0.52 -3.29 17.55
CA ALA A 90 1.69 -3.05 18.38
C ALA A 90 2.89 -3.90 17.91
N GLY A 91 4.07 -3.28 17.85
CA GLY A 91 5.33 -3.90 17.44
C GLY A 91 5.76 -3.62 15.99
N ASN A 92 4.80 -3.23 15.13
CA ASN A 92 5.09 -2.73 13.79
C ASN A 92 5.55 -1.26 13.78
#